data_AF-A0A7Z2QB34-F1
#
_entry.id   AF-A0A7Z2QB34-F1
#
_cell.length_a   1.000
_cell.length_b   1.000
_cell.length_c   1.000
_cell.angle_alpha   90.00
_cell.angle_beta   90.00
_cell.angle_gamma   90.00
#
_symmetry.space_group_name_H-M   'P 1'
#
loop_
_entity.id
_entity.type
_entity.pdbx_description
1 polymer ?
#
loop_
_entity_poly.entity_id
_entity_poly.type
_entity_poly.pdbx_seq_one_letter_code
_entity_poly.pdbx_strand_id
1 'polypeptide(L)' 'MTHQMEFLHEQLNNARLAVERNQQNDTGYSEAQQYIKLAEEALNEIMQSNDKEDNKEIQRATDLLRLLEETNQATT' A
#
# COMPACT_ATOMS: atom_id res chain seq x y z
N MET A 1 -6.63 -12.62 11.54
CA MET A 1 -6.30 -11.94 10.28
C MET A 1 -6.67 -12.86 9.13
N THR A 2 -7.36 -12.34 8.12
CA THR A 2 -7.59 -13.05 6.85
C THR A 2 -6.28 -13.02 6.04
N HIS A 3 -6.02 -14.06 5.23
CA HIS A 3 -4.80 -14.14 4.40
C HIS A 3 -4.66 -12.92 3.47
N GLN A 4 -5.78 -12.31 3.07
CA GLN A 4 -5.80 -11.10 2.25
C GLN A 4 -5.30 -9.86 2.99
N MET A 5 -5.64 -9.68 4.28
CA MET A 5 -5.11 -8.55 5.07
C MET A 5 -3.61 -8.68 5.35
N GLU A 6 -3.12 -9.90 5.57
CA GLU A 6 -1.68 -10.13 5.74
C GLU A 6 -0.91 -9.78 4.46
N PHE A 7 -1.42 -10.20 3.30
CA PHE A 7 -0.85 -9.83 2.01
C PHE A 7 -0.87 -8.31 1.78
N LEU A 8 -1.98 -7.64 2.05
CA LEU A 8 -2.09 -6.18 1.94
C LEU A 8 -1.04 -5.47 2.80
N HIS A 9 -0.88 -5.88 4.05
CA HIS A 9 0.13 -5.30 4.95
C HIS A 9 1.57 -5.52 4.46
N GLU A 10 1.87 -6.68 3.90
CA GLU A 10 3.17 -6.96 3.31
C GLU A 10 3.44 -6.00 2.14
N GLN A 11 2.48 -5.82 1.22
CA GLN A 11 2.65 -4.92 0.08
C GLN A 11 2.78 -3.46 0.51
N LEU A 12 2.01 -3.01 1.51
CA LEU A 12 2.14 -1.66 2.07
C LEU A 12 3.52 -1.43 2.72
N ASN A 13 4.06 -2.42 3.43
CA ASN A 13 5.39 -2.30 4.00
C ASN A 13 6.49 -2.27 2.93
N ASN A 14 6.36 -3.10 1.88
CA ASN A 14 7.29 -3.10 0.75
C ASN A 14 7.25 -1.77 -0.02
N ALA A 15 6.04 -1.24 -0.26
CA ALA A 15 5.84 0.07 -0.86
C ALA A 15 6.51 1.17 -0.03
N ARG A 16 6.32 1.17 1.30
CA ARG A 16 6.97 2.12 2.21
C ARG A 16 8.49 2.06 2.11
N LEU A 17 9.08 0.87 2.17
CA LEU A 17 10.53 0.71 2.07
C LEU A 17 11.07 1.20 0.71
N ALA A 18 10.33 0.98 -0.38
CA ALA A 18 10.71 1.45 -1.70
C ALA A 18 10.60 2.99 -1.83
N VAL A 19 9.55 3.60 -1.27
CA VAL A 19 9.39 5.07 -1.19
C VAL A 19 10.51 5.69 -0.36
N GLU A 20 10.84 5.12 0.79
CA GLU A 20 11.95 5.59 1.64
C GLU A 20 13.29 5.54 0.89
N ARG A 21 13.54 4.49 0.10
CA ARG A 21 14.73 4.42 -0.77
C ARG A 21 14.70 5.48 -1.86
N ASN A 22 13.53 5.72 -2.46
CA ASN A 22 13.36 6.70 -3.53
C ASN A 22 13.66 8.11 -3.02
N GLN A 23 13.15 8.47 -1.85
CA GLN A 23 13.43 9.76 -1.23
C GLN A 23 14.90 9.98 -0.84
N GLN A 24 15.63 8.90 -0.55
CA GLN A 24 17.04 8.99 -0.12
C GLN A 24 18.01 9.04 -1.29
N ASN A 25 17.76 8.27 -2.35
CA ASN A 25 18.77 7.99 -3.39
C ASN A 25 18.22 8.10 -4.82
N ASP A 26 17.00 8.63 -5.05
CA ASP A 26 16.31 8.63 -6.36
C ASP A 26 16.25 7.24 -7.02
N THR A 27 16.17 6.20 -6.20
CA THR A 27 16.08 4.80 -6.64
C THR A 27 14.93 4.10 -5.95
N GLY A 28 14.20 3.25 -6.68
CA GLY A 28 13.07 2.51 -6.12
C GLY A 28 11.69 3.07 -6.48
N TYR A 29 11.60 4.14 -7.28
CA TYR A 29 10.32 4.65 -7.80
C TYR A 29 9.47 3.55 -8.47
N SER A 30 10.06 2.76 -9.37
CA SER A 30 9.35 1.68 -10.08
C SER A 30 8.95 0.53 -9.15
N GLU A 31 9.78 0.21 -8.15
CA GLU A 31 9.46 -0.81 -7.14
C GLU A 31 8.30 -0.33 -6.25
N ALA A 32 8.34 0.94 -5.82
CA ALA A 32 7.28 1.57 -5.06
C ALA A 32 5.96 1.56 -5.84
N GLN A 33 5.96 1.94 -7.13
CA GLN A 33 4.77 1.87 -7.98
C GLN A 33 4.21 0.44 -8.07
N GLN A 34 5.07 -0.57 -8.20
CA GLN A 34 4.63 -1.96 -8.27
C GLN A 34 3.96 -2.40 -6.96
N TYR A 35 4.57 -2.13 -5.80
CA TYR A 35 4.00 -2.51 -4.51
C TYR A 35 2.73 -1.72 -4.17
N ILE A 36 2.66 -0.44 -4.54
CA ILE A 36 1.44 0.38 -4.43
C ILE A 36 0.31 -0.28 -5.21
N LYS A 37 0.54 -0.65 -6.48
CA LYS A 37 -0.47 -1.31 -7.30
C LYS A 37 -0.95 -2.63 -6.71
N LEU A 38 -0.05 -3.47 -6.22
CA LEU A 38 -0.40 -4.75 -5.58
C LEU A 38 -1.20 -4.54 -4.29
N ALA A 39 -0.85 -3.53 -3.48
CA ALA A 39 -1.62 -3.17 -2.29
C ALA A 39 -3.02 -2.66 -2.67
N GLU A 40 -3.15 -1.91 -3.76
CA GLU A 40 -4.41 -1.38 -4.26
C GLU A 40 -5.35 -2.50 -4.77
N GLU A 41 -4.81 -3.48 -5.49
CA GLU A 41 -5.54 -4.68 -5.91
C GLU A 41 -6.03 -5.49 -4.69
N ALA A 42 -5.15 -5.74 -3.72
CA ALA A 42 -5.50 -6.46 -2.49
C ALA A 42 -6.57 -5.74 -1.66
N LEU A 43 -6.46 -4.41 -1.52
CA LEU A 43 -7.43 -3.59 -0.81
C LEU A 43 -8.81 -3.68 -1.47
N ASN A 44 -8.87 -3.63 -2.81
CA ASN A 44 -10.11 -3.77 -3.55
C ASN A 44 -10.77 -5.15 -3.35
N GLU A 45 -9.99 -6.24 -3.36
CA GLU A 45 -10.52 -7.59 -3.09
C GLU A 45 -11.11 -7.70 -1.67
N ILE A 46 -10.43 -7.10 -0.69
CA ILE A 46 -10.88 -7.09 0.70
C ILE A 46 -12.16 -6.27 0.83
N MET A 47 -12.22 -5.08 0.22
CA MET A 47 -13.43 -4.23 0.23
C MET A 47 -14.64 -4.91 -0.43
N GLN A 48 -14.42 -5.75 -1.44
CA GLN A 48 -15.50 -6.52 -2.07
C GLN A 48 -15.96 -7.73 -1.23
N SER A 49 -15.06 -8.28 -0.41
CA SER A 49 -15.30 -9.49 0.37
C SER A 49 -15.77 -9.23 1.81
N ASN A 50 -15.54 -8.02 2.35
CA ASN A 50 -15.81 -7.72 3.76
C ASN A 50 -17.18 -7.05 4.00
N ASP A 51 -18.05 -7.77 4.72
CA ASP A 51 -19.24 -7.23 5.35
C ASP A 51 -18.87 -6.60 6.71
N LYS A 52 -18.50 -5.31 6.68
CA LYS A 52 -18.56 -4.33 7.79
C LYS A 52 -17.62 -4.48 9.02
N GLU A 53 -16.98 -5.62 9.29
CA GLU A 53 -16.26 -5.81 10.57
C GLU A 53 -14.83 -5.20 10.62
N ASP A 54 -14.07 -5.19 9.52
CA ASP A 54 -12.68 -4.68 9.48
C ASP A 54 -12.53 -3.19 9.05
N ASN A 55 -13.59 -2.40 9.18
CA ASN A 55 -13.67 -1.05 8.60
C ASN A 55 -12.53 -0.11 9.06
N LYS A 56 -12.08 -0.23 10.32
CA LYS A 56 -10.98 0.61 10.84
C LYS A 56 -9.61 0.23 10.31
N GLU A 57 -9.36 -1.06 10.10
CA GLU A 57 -8.06 -1.55 9.61
C GLU A 57 -7.94 -1.27 8.11
N ILE A 58 -9.01 -1.52 7.37
CA ILE A 58 -9.15 -1.12 5.95
C ILE A 58 -8.93 0.38 5.81
N GLN A 59 -9.57 1.23 6.63
CA GLN A 59 -9.37 2.68 6.56
C GLN A 59 -7.90 3.08 6.75
N ARG A 60 -7.21 2.49 7.73
CA ARG A 60 -5.78 2.77 7.95
C ARG A 60 -4.93 2.33 6.77
N ALA A 61 -5.23 1.17 6.19
CA ALA A 61 -4.53 0.66 5.02
C ALA A 61 -4.75 1.59 3.80
N THR A 62 -5.97 2.06 3.59
CA THR A 62 -6.31 3.06 2.55
C THR A 62 -5.55 4.36 2.75
N ASP A 63 -5.54 4.90 3.97
CA ASP A 63 -4.85 6.17 4.27
C ASP A 63 -3.34 6.03 4.05
N LEU A 64 -2.76 4.89 4.44
CA LEU A 64 -1.34 4.59 4.20
C LEU A 64 -1.04 4.45 2.71
N LEU A 65 -1.86 3.71 1.97
CA LEU A 65 -1.70 3.54 0.52
C LEU A 65 -1.67 4.89 -0.19
N ARG A 66 -2.63 5.76 0.14
CA ARG A 66 -2.72 7.11 -0.40
C ARG A 66 -1.48 7.94 -0.08
N LEU A 67 -1.01 7.90 1.17
CA LEU A 67 0.20 8.62 1.57
C LEU A 67 1.42 8.14 0.77
N LEU A 68 1.56 6.83 0.56
CA LEU A 68 2.67 6.25 -0.20
C LEU A 68 2.60 6.65 -1.68
N GLU A 69 1.42 6.67 -2.27
CA GLU A 69 1.21 7.13 -3.65
C GLU A 69 1.57 8.60 -3.82
N GLU A 70 1.02 9.48 -2.98
CA GLU A 70 1.30 10.92 -2.99
C GLU A 70 2.79 11.20 -2.81
N THR A 71 3.44 10.47 -1.89
CA THR A 71 4.87 10.62 -1.62
C THR A 71 5.73 10.15 -2.80
N ASN A 72 5.37 9.00 -3.41
CA ASN A 72 6.13 8.48 -4.55
C ASN A 72 6.03 9.42 -5.75
N GLN A 73 4.85 9.98 -6.03
CA GLN A 73 4.63 10.95 -7.12
C GLN A 73 5.34 12.28 -6.89
N ALA A 74 5.41 12.76 -5.64
CA ALA A 74 6.08 14.01 -5.30
C ALA A 74 7.62 13.96 -5.42
N THR A 75 8.19 12.76 -5.54
CA THR A 75 9.63 12.53 -5.65
C THR A 75 10.09 12.37 -7.11
N THR A 76 9.17 12.32 -8.08
CA THR A 76 9.44 12.33 -9.53
C THR A 76 9.35 13.72 -10.13
#